data_AF-A0A7C5NPI0-F1
#
_entry.id   AF-A0A7C5NPI0-F1
#
_cell.length_a   1.000
_cell.length_b   1.000
_cell.length_c   1.000
_cell.angle_alpha   90.00
_cell.angle_beta   90.00
_cell.angle_gamma   90.00
#
_symmetry.space_group_name_H-M   'P 1'
#
loop_
_entity.id
_entity.type
_entity.pdbx_description
1 polymer ?
#
loop_
_entity_poly.entity_id
_entity_poly.type
_entity_poly.pdbx_seq_one_letter_code
_entity_poly.pdbx_strand_id
1 'polypeptide(L)'
;MDKNLQSTLHEDRLFPPSDDFAARARIKNREELDALRARAEADHEGFWAGLAREEIDWQTDFSQTLDESNAPHYQWFSDGRLNVSWNCLDRHLAERGDKTALIFEGEQGDTRHISYTELHREVCRFANGL
;
A
#
# COMPACT_ATOMS: atom_id res chain seq x y z
N MET A 1 -46.36 -9.04 -11.44
CA MET A 1 -45.20 -8.25 -11.88
C MET A 1 -44.02 -9.20 -11.91
N ASP A 2 -43.74 -9.73 -13.10
CA ASP A 2 -42.83 -10.85 -13.32
C ASP A 2 -41.36 -10.47 -13.11
N LYS A 3 -40.68 -11.25 -12.26
CA LYS A 3 -39.21 -11.27 -12.14
C LYS A 3 -38.65 -12.21 -13.22
N ASN A 4 -38.44 -11.71 -14.44
CA ASN A 4 -37.87 -12.52 -15.53
C ASN A 4 -36.38 -12.25 -15.75
N LEU A 5 -35.57 -12.75 -14.81
CA LEU A 5 -34.16 -13.12 -15.02
C LEU A 5 -33.89 -14.33 -14.11
N GLN A 6 -34.25 -15.53 -14.57
CA GLN A 6 -33.84 -16.79 -13.94
C GLN A 6 -32.50 -17.24 -14.54
N SER A 7 -31.40 -16.90 -13.87
CA SER A 7 -30.11 -17.56 -14.11
C SER A 7 -30.23 -19.01 -13.65
N THR A 8 -30.25 -19.96 -14.60
CA THR A 8 -30.46 -21.39 -14.34
C THR A 8 -29.16 -22.15 -14.05
N LEU A 9 -28.03 -21.45 -13.93
CA LEU A 9 -26.73 -21.99 -13.55
C LEU A 9 -26.28 -21.33 -12.25
N HIS A 10 -26.49 -22.01 -11.12
CA HIS A 10 -25.75 -21.70 -9.90
C HIS A 10 -24.35 -22.28 -10.11
N GLU A 11 -23.39 -21.38 -10.37
CA GLU A 11 -21.99 -21.72 -10.56
C GLU A 11 -21.29 -21.72 -9.20
N ASP A 12 -21.26 -22.90 -8.57
CA ASP A 12 -20.67 -23.11 -7.25
C ASP A 12 -19.19 -23.55 -7.31
N ARG A 13 -18.55 -23.56 -8.49
CA ARG A 13 -17.14 -23.95 -8.60
C ARG A 13 -16.25 -22.98 -7.84
N LEU A 14 -15.47 -23.55 -6.93
CA LEU A 14 -14.39 -22.86 -6.24
C LEU A 14 -13.09 -23.10 -7.00
N PHE A 15 -12.35 -22.01 -7.26
CA PHE A 15 -11.04 -22.05 -7.88
C PHE A 15 -9.99 -21.66 -6.83
N PRO A 16 -9.36 -22.64 -6.15
CA PRO A 16 -8.31 -22.31 -5.21
C PRO A 16 -7.10 -21.69 -5.93
N PRO A 17 -6.35 -20.81 -5.26
CA PRO A 17 -5.07 -20.35 -5.79
C PRO A 17 -4.14 -21.55 -5.99
N SER A 18 -3.15 -21.40 -6.88
CA SER A 18 -2.08 -22.40 -6.98
C SER A 18 -1.26 -22.44 -5.70
N ASP A 19 -0.68 -23.61 -5.40
CA ASP A 19 0.13 -23.81 -4.19
C ASP A 19 1.33 -22.85 -4.13
N ASP A 20 1.98 -22.59 -5.26
CA ASP A 20 3.09 -21.63 -5.36
C ASP A 20 2.66 -20.20 -4.98
N PHE A 21 1.49 -19.77 -5.47
CA PHE A 21 0.95 -18.45 -5.14
C PHE A 21 0.58 -18.39 -3.65
N ALA A 22 -0.13 -19.39 -3.13
CA ALA A 22 -0.55 -19.46 -1.74
C ALA A 22 0.65 -19.43 -0.78
N ALA A 23 1.74 -20.12 -1.11
CA ALA A 23 2.97 -20.13 -0.32
C ALA A 23 3.61 -18.74 -0.19
N ARG A 24 3.50 -17.90 -1.23
CA ARG A 24 4.09 -16.55 -1.29
C ARG A 24 3.16 -15.43 -0.83
N ALA A 25 1.87 -15.72 -0.62
CA ALA A 25 0.89 -14.75 -0.16
C ALA A 25 1.23 -14.21 1.24
N ARG A 26 0.89 -12.94 1.51
CA ARG A 26 1.06 -12.33 2.84
C ARG A 26 0.07 -12.86 3.87
N ILE A 27 -1.13 -13.24 3.43
CA ILE A 27 -2.17 -13.88 4.23
C ILE A 27 -2.29 -15.32 3.73
N LYS A 28 -2.06 -16.30 4.59
CA LYS A 28 -1.91 -17.70 4.18
C LYS A 28 -3.21 -18.44 4.02
N ASN A 29 -4.21 -18.09 4.84
CA ASN A 29 -5.47 -18.83 4.88
C ASN A 29 -6.61 -17.93 5.37
N ARG A 30 -7.81 -18.52 5.40
CA ARG A 30 -9.02 -17.82 5.81
C ARG A 30 -9.02 -17.44 7.30
N GLU A 31 -8.42 -18.27 8.15
CA GLU A 31 -8.34 -18.02 9.58
C GLU A 31 -7.50 -16.78 9.88
N GLU A 32 -6.33 -16.62 9.25
CA GLU A 32 -5.50 -15.42 9.36
C GLU A 32 -6.24 -14.16 8.89
N LEU A 33 -7.00 -14.27 7.79
CA LEU A 33 -7.81 -13.15 7.29
C LEU A 33 -8.91 -12.76 8.28
N ASP A 34 -9.63 -13.74 8.82
CA ASP A 34 -10.73 -13.49 9.75
C ASP A 34 -10.20 -12.95 11.09
N ALA A 35 -9.03 -13.42 11.56
CA ALA A 35 -8.33 -12.84 12.71
C ALA A 35 -7.89 -11.39 12.46
N LEU A 36 -7.36 -11.08 11.27
CA LEU A 36 -6.98 -9.71 10.88
C LEU A 36 -8.20 -8.78 10.90
N ARG A 37 -9.34 -9.24 10.37
CA ARG A 37 -10.61 -8.49 10.38
C ARG A 37 -11.12 -8.26 11.79
N ALA A 38 -11.13 -9.31 12.61
CA ALA A 38 -11.56 -9.21 13.99
C ALA A 38 -10.71 -8.19 14.78
N ARG A 39 -9.39 -8.14 14.53
CA ARG A 39 -8.50 -7.13 15.11
C ARG A 39 -8.86 -5.72 14.67
N ALA A 40 -9.11 -5.51 13.37
CA ALA A 40 -9.49 -4.22 12.82
C ALA A 40 -10.88 -3.74 13.30
N GLU A 41 -11.80 -4.66 13.57
CA GLU A 41 -13.13 -4.37 14.09
C GLU A 41 -13.12 -4.07 15.60
N ALA A 42 -12.28 -4.78 16.36
CA ALA A 42 -12.17 -4.61 17.81
C ALA A 42 -11.55 -3.26 18.20
N ASP A 43 -10.57 -2.77 17.44
CA ASP A 43 -9.91 -1.48 17.65
C ASP A 43 -9.49 -0.87 16.31
N HIS A 44 -10.42 -0.13 15.70
CA HIS A 44 -10.23 0.42 14.36
C HIS A 44 -9.08 1.42 14.27
N GLU A 45 -9.05 2.38 15.20
CA GLU A 45 -8.00 3.39 15.25
C GLU A 45 -6.65 2.76 15.63
N GLY A 46 -6.59 1.93 16.67
CA GLY A 46 -5.33 1.29 17.08
C GLY A 46 -4.78 0.35 16.00
N PHE A 47 -5.64 -0.34 15.26
CA PHE A 47 -5.25 -1.15 14.11
C PHE A 47 -4.52 -0.31 13.05
N TRP A 48 -5.11 0.79 12.61
CA TRP A 48 -4.52 1.65 11.59
C TRP A 48 -3.31 2.42 12.10
N ALA A 49 -3.34 2.86 13.36
CA ALA A 49 -2.21 3.52 14.00
C ALA A 49 -0.99 2.61 14.06
N GLY A 50 -1.18 1.32 14.37
CA GLY A 50 -0.10 0.34 14.37
C GLY A 50 0.50 0.15 12.99
N LEU A 51 -0.34 -0.09 11.97
CA LEU A 51 0.12 -0.26 10.59
C LEU A 51 0.82 1.00 10.05
N ALA A 52 0.30 2.19 10.35
CA ALA A 52 0.90 3.44 9.92
C ALA A 52 2.30 3.65 10.50
N ARG A 53 2.56 3.22 11.74
CA ARG A 53 3.89 3.29 12.35
C ARG A 53 4.84 2.18 11.88
N GLU A 54 4.29 1.04 11.48
CA GLU A 54 5.07 -0.10 10.99
C GLU A 54 5.53 0.09 9.53
N GLU A 55 4.65 0.60 8.67
CA GLU A 55 4.86 0.61 7.21
C GLU A 55 5.39 1.95 6.66
N ILE A 56 5.20 3.05 7.41
CA ILE A 56 5.54 4.41 7.00
C ILE A 56 6.56 5.01 7.97
N ASP A 57 7.59 5.64 7.41
CA ASP A 57 8.57 6.42 8.16
C ASP A 57 8.01 7.82 8.41
N TRP A 58 7.79 8.14 9.68
CA TRP A 58 7.34 9.46 10.13
C TRP A 58 8.53 10.31 10.58
N GLN A 59 8.57 11.56 10.15
CA GLN A 59 9.51 12.56 10.69
C GLN A 59 9.06 13.03 12.07
N THR A 60 7.75 13.12 12.27
CA THR A 60 7.12 13.38 13.57
C THR A 60 5.94 12.45 13.65
N ASP A 61 5.93 11.61 14.70
CA ASP A 61 4.83 10.69 14.96
C ASP A 61 3.53 11.47 15.23
N PHE A 62 2.40 10.85 14.93
CA PHE A 62 1.07 11.42 15.18
C PHE A 62 0.57 11.03 16.57
N SER A 63 -0.17 11.92 17.22
CA SER A 63 -0.87 11.62 18.48
C SER A 63 -2.33 11.25 18.25
N GLN A 64 -2.96 11.74 17.17
CA GLN A 64 -4.34 11.44 16.83
C GLN A 64 -4.42 10.59 15.56
N THR A 65 -5.05 9.42 15.64
CA THR A 65 -5.20 8.52 14.50
C THR A 65 -6.28 9.02 13.54
N LEU A 66 -7.48 9.27 14.05
CA LEU A 66 -8.62 9.73 13.27
C LEU A 66 -9.34 10.88 14.00
N ASP A 67 -9.61 11.95 13.27
CA ASP A 67 -10.54 13.01 13.65
C ASP A 67 -11.80 12.94 12.79
N GLU A 68 -12.92 12.60 13.42
CA GLU A 68 -14.25 12.54 12.80
C GLU A 68 -15.15 13.72 13.22
N SER A 69 -14.65 14.65 14.03
CA SER A 69 -15.44 15.73 14.63
C SER A 69 -16.09 16.66 13.59
N ASN A 70 -15.53 16.71 12.38
CA ASN A 70 -16.01 17.51 11.26
C ASN A 70 -16.46 16.66 10.06
N ALA A 71 -17.09 15.51 10.30
CA ALA A 71 -17.64 14.68 9.22
C ALA A 71 -18.50 15.51 8.24
N PRO A 72 -18.32 15.37 6.90
CA PRO A 72 -17.56 14.31 6.20
C PRO A 72 -16.07 14.63 5.95
N HIS A 73 -15.51 15.68 6.55
CA HIS A 73 -14.10 16.07 6.42
C HIS A 73 -13.22 15.34 7.46
N TYR A 74 -13.08 14.04 7.28
CA TYR A 74 -12.22 13.20 8.13
C TYR A 74 -10.75 13.57 7.99
N GLN A 75 -10.02 13.57 9.10
CA GLN A 75 -8.56 13.76 9.11
C GLN A 75 -7.89 12.55 9.73
N TRP A 76 -6.91 11.99 9.03
CA TRP A 76 -6.11 10.88 9.52
C TRP A 76 -4.71 11.40 9.86
N PHE A 77 -4.19 11.03 11.02
CA PHE A 77 -2.82 11.33 11.45
C PHE A 77 -2.50 12.84 11.38
N SER A 78 -3.45 13.68 11.80
CA SER A 78 -3.52 15.12 11.46
C SER A 78 -2.33 15.94 11.95
N ASP A 79 -1.69 15.53 13.04
CA ASP A 79 -0.52 16.16 13.64
C ASP A 79 0.82 15.48 13.27
N GLY A 80 0.75 14.34 12.57
CA GLY A 80 1.91 13.62 12.06
C GLY A 80 2.57 14.34 10.88
N ARG A 81 3.90 14.21 10.77
CA ARG A 81 4.67 14.77 9.66
C ARG A 81 5.47 13.68 8.98
N LEU A 82 5.38 13.64 7.65
CA LEU A 82 6.16 12.74 6.81
C LEU A 82 6.60 13.45 5.52
N ASN A 83 7.54 12.84 4.83
CA ASN A 83 7.89 13.21 3.47
C ASN A 83 7.64 12.00 2.55
N VAL A 84 6.84 12.19 1.51
CA VAL A 84 6.46 11.10 0.60
C VAL A 84 7.66 10.61 -0.20
N SER A 85 8.48 11.53 -0.74
CA SER A 85 9.70 11.18 -1.46
C SER A 85 10.66 10.37 -0.58
N TRP A 86 10.81 10.73 0.71
CA TRP A 86 11.61 9.97 1.66
C TRP A 86 11.15 8.51 1.78
N ASN A 87 9.84 8.31 1.97
CA ASN A 87 9.25 6.98 2.09
C ASN A 87 9.35 6.15 0.80
N CYS A 88 9.31 6.81 -0.36
CA CYS A 88 9.36 6.15 -1.66
C CYS A 88 10.78 5.94 -2.19
N LEU A 89 11.76 6.75 -1.78
CA LEU A 89 13.11 6.80 -2.35
C LEU A 89 14.20 6.71 -1.27
N ASP A 90 14.32 7.75 -0.45
CA ASP A 90 15.49 7.96 0.41
C ASP A 90 15.72 6.81 1.41
N ARG A 91 14.66 6.32 2.06
CA ARG A 91 14.79 5.21 3.04
C ARG A 91 15.33 3.91 2.43
N HIS A 92 15.21 3.75 1.11
CA HIS A 92 15.68 2.56 0.40
C HIS A 92 17.13 2.64 -0.05
N LEU A 93 17.76 3.82 -0.03
CA LEU A 93 19.10 4.01 -0.61
C LEU A 93 20.18 3.19 0.08
N ALA A 94 20.15 3.09 1.41
CA ALA A 94 21.19 2.42 2.19
C ALA A 94 21.27 0.91 1.89
N GLU A 95 20.12 0.24 1.71
CA GLU A 95 20.06 -1.22 1.55
C GLU A 95 19.79 -1.67 0.11
N ARG A 96 19.15 -0.80 -0.70
CA ARG A 96 18.60 -1.14 -2.02
C ARG A 96 18.97 -0.11 -3.08
N GLY A 97 19.99 0.71 -2.87
CA GLY A 97 20.41 1.76 -3.81
C GLY A 97 20.58 1.27 -5.26
N ASP A 98 21.20 0.10 -5.45
CA ASP A 98 21.43 -0.49 -6.77
C ASP A 98 20.24 -1.29 -7.32
N LYS A 99 19.19 -1.51 -6.52
CA LYS A 99 17.99 -2.21 -6.96
C LYS A 99 17.22 -1.31 -7.93
N THR A 100 16.75 -1.89 -9.05
CA THR A 100 15.84 -1.21 -9.97
C THR A 100 14.56 -0.76 -9.25
N ALA A 101 14.33 0.55 -9.25
CA ALA A 101 13.14 1.20 -8.69
C ALA A 101 12.07 1.44 -9.76
N LEU A 102 12.49 1.81 -10.97
CA LEU A 102 11.62 2.09 -12.10
C LEU A 102 12.10 1.33 -13.34
N ILE A 103 11.20 0.58 -13.96
CA ILE A 103 11.37 0.02 -15.30
C ILE A 103 10.53 0.89 -16.22
N PHE A 104 11.18 1.66 -17.08
CA PHE A 104 10.54 2.46 -18.11
C PHE A 104 10.58 1.67 -19.41
N GLU A 105 9.42 1.51 -20.05
CA GLU A 105 9.27 0.94 -21.39
C GLU A 105 8.68 2.02 -22.30
N GLY A 106 9.47 2.49 -23.24
CA GLY A 106 9.06 3.47 -24.23
C GLY A 106 8.33 2.83 -25.42
N GLU A 107 7.59 3.65 -26.16
CA GLU A 107 6.74 3.21 -27.27
C GLU A 107 7.54 2.54 -28.41
N GLN A 108 8.77 2.97 -28.63
CA GLN A 108 9.67 2.41 -29.65
C GLN A 108 10.36 1.11 -29.18
N GLY A 109 9.98 0.60 -27.99
CA GLY A 109 10.57 -0.59 -27.38
C GLY A 109 11.86 -0.32 -26.62
N ASP A 110 12.21 0.94 -26.34
CA ASP A 110 13.35 1.27 -25.49
C ASP A 110 13.03 0.96 -24.02
N THR A 111 13.89 0.20 -23.36
CA THR A 111 13.73 -0.14 -21.95
C THR A 111 14.85 0.50 -21.13
N ARG A 112 14.49 1.15 -20.03
CA ARG A 112 15.42 1.69 -19.05
C ARG A 112 15.12 1.15 -17.67
N HIS A 113 16.13 0.55 -17.05
CA HIS A 113 16.08 0.18 -15.64
C HIS A 113 16.78 1.28 -14.86
N ILE A 114 16.06 1.92 -13.95
CA ILE A 114 16.56 3.04 -13.16
C ILE A 114 16.61 2.58 -11.71
N SER A 115 17.80 2.59 -11.11
CA SER A 115 18.00 2.19 -9.72
C SER A 115 17.41 3.21 -8.73
N TYR A 116 17.27 2.85 -7.46
CA TYR A 116 16.86 3.79 -6.42
C TYR A 116 17.82 4.99 -6.32
N THR A 117 19.14 4.74 -6.40
CA THR A 117 20.15 5.81 -6.37
C THR A 117 20.04 6.74 -7.57
N GLU A 118 19.82 6.20 -8.76
CA GLU A 118 19.65 7.01 -9.97
C GLU A 118 18.37 7.84 -9.90
N LEU A 119 17.25 7.22 -9.52
CA LEU A 119 15.96 7.87 -9.43
C LEU A 119 15.98 9.00 -8.39
N HIS A 120 16.56 8.75 -7.20
CA HIS A 120 16.75 9.75 -6.17
C HIS A 120 17.53 10.96 -6.68
N ARG A 121 18.65 10.74 -7.37
CA ARG A 121 19.46 11.82 -7.94
C ARG A 121 18.68 12.67 -8.95
N GLU A 122 17.91 12.04 -9.84
CA GLU A 122 17.09 12.77 -10.82
C GLU A 122 15.97 13.58 -10.14
N VAL A 123 15.32 13.00 -9.12
CA VAL A 123 14.27 13.70 -8.33
C VAL A 123 14.84 14.89 -7.57
N CYS A 124 15.98 14.73 -6.88
CA CYS A 124 16.64 15.85 -6.18
C CYS A 124 17.06 16.97 -7.15
N ARG A 125 17.58 16.61 -8.33
CA ARG A 125 17.95 17.60 -9.35
C ARG A 125 16.74 18.39 -9.83
N PHE A 126 15.62 17.70 -10.10
CA PHE A 126 14.38 18.34 -10.49
C PHE A 126 13.83 19.25 -9.39
N ALA A 127 13.79 18.76 -8.13
CA ALA A 127 13.30 19.52 -6.99
C ALA A 127 14.10 20.80 -6.73
N ASN A 128 15.43 20.78 -6.94
CA ASN A 128 16.27 21.98 -6.80
C ASN A 128 16.05 23.03 -7.90
N GLY A 129 15.35 22.68 -8.98
CA GLY A 129 15.03 23.57 -10.10
C GLY A 129 13.59 24.14 -10.08
N LEU A 130 12.77 23.77 -9.09
CA LEU A 130 11.43 24.30 -8.85
C LEU A 130 11.47 25.50 -7.90
#